data_AF-A0A6G3WPA6-F1
#
_entry.id   AF-A0A6G3WPA6-F1
#
_cell.length_a   1.000
_cell.length_b   1.000
_cell.length_c   1.000
_cell.angle_alpha   90.00
_cell.angle_beta   90.00
_cell.angle_gamma   90.00
#
_symmetry.space_group_name_H-M   'P 1'
#
loop_
_entity.id
_entity.type
_entity.pdbx_description
1 polymer ?
#
loop_
_entity_poly.entity_id
_entity_poly.type
_entity_poly.pdbx_seq_one_letter_code
_entity_poly.pdbx_strand_id
1 'polypeptide(L)' 'IPAIESAHALAGALDLGKELGKDGLILVNLSGRGDKDMDTAARYFGLYDTDAAVEADADSDRAEIEGDAK' A
#
# COMPACT_ATOMS: atom_id res chain seq x y z
N ILE A 1 8.88 -5.71 0.01
CA ILE A 1 7.98 -4.91 0.85
C ILE A 1 7.11 -5.83 1.72
N PRO A 2 6.88 -5.49 3.01
CA PRO A 2 5.93 -6.22 3.86
C PRO A 2 4.50 -6.06 3.34
N ALA A 3 3.61 -7.00 3.67
CA ALA A 3 2.18 -6.81 3.43
C ALA A 3 1.66 -5.57 4.19
N ILE A 4 0.60 -4.92 3.69
CA ILE A 4 0.01 -3.75 4.35
C ILE A 4 -0.44 -4.09 5.78
N GLU A 5 -0.94 -5.30 6.01
CA GLU A 5 -1.30 -5.78 7.35
C GLU A 5 -0.06 -5.90 8.25
N SER A 6 1.08 -6.38 7.74
CA SER A 6 2.34 -6.41 8.47
C SER A 6 2.92 -5.01 8.72
N ALA A 7 2.64 -4.04 7.84
CA ALA A 7 3.06 -2.65 8.01
C ALA A 7 2.42 -1.98 9.25
N HIS A 8 1.21 -2.40 9.65
CA HIS A 8 0.59 -1.94 10.89
C HIS A 8 1.40 -2.35 12.13
N ALA A 9 1.92 -3.58 12.14
CA ALA A 9 2.77 -4.06 13.24
C ALA A 9 4.09 -3.28 13.30
N LEU A 10 4.68 -2.95 12.14
CA LEU A 10 5.89 -2.12 12.08
C LEU A 10 5.63 -0.68 12.55
N ALA A 11 4.49 -0.08 12.18
CA ALA A 11 4.10 1.24 12.67
C ALA A 11 4.03 1.26 14.21
N GLY A 12 3.33 0.29 14.81
CA GLY A 12 3.29 0.15 16.27
C GLY A 12 4.66 -0.13 16.90
N ALA A 13 5.52 -0.92 16.24
CA ALA A 13 6.87 -1.20 16.72
C ALA A 13 7.76 0.05 16.73
N LEU A 14 7.57 1.00 15.80
CA LEU A 14 8.29 2.27 15.79
C LEU A 14 7.91 3.15 16.98
N ASP A 15 6.63 3.16 17.36
CA ASP A 15 6.17 3.91 18.53
C ASP A 15 6.61 3.24 19.83
N LEU A 16 6.43 1.93 19.95
CA LEU A 16 6.92 1.16 21.09
C LEU A 16 8.45 1.24 21.26
N GLY A 17 9.19 1.28 20.16
CA GLY A 17 10.65 1.44 20.19
C GLY A 17 11.10 2.76 20.83
N LYS A 18 10.32 3.85 20.66
CA LYS A 18 10.58 5.13 21.34
C LYS A 18 10.37 5.01 22.85
N GLU A 19 9.38 4.24 23.28
CA GLU A 19 9.08 4.00 24.70
C GLU A 19 10.12 3.11 25.39
N LEU A 20 10.59 2.06 24.71
CA LEU A 20 11.59 1.12 25.25
C LEU A 20 13.01 1.71 25.30
N GLY A 21 13.29 2.73 24.49
CA GLY A 21 14.60 3.39 24.43
C GLY A 21 15.65 2.61 23.64
N LYS A 22 16.89 3.11 23.66
CA LYS A 22 17.99 2.68 22.77
C LYS A 22 18.32 1.18 22.82
N ASP A 23 18.14 0.54 23.97
CA ASP A 23 18.48 -0.87 24.19
C ASP A 23 17.25 -1.80 24.12
N GLY A 24 16.09 -1.24 23.76
CA GLY A 24 14.86 -2.00 23.58
C GLY A 24 14.96 -3.03 22.46
N LEU A 25 14.49 -4.25 22.74
CA LEU A 25 14.42 -5.34 21.76
C LEU A 25 12.95 -5.69 21.47
N ILE A 26 12.54 -5.56 20.21
CA ILE A 26 11.18 -5.88 19.76
C ILE A 26 11.25 -7.00 18.72
N LEU A 27 10.51 -8.09 18.96
CA LEU A 27 10.27 -9.14 17.96
C LEU A 27 8.94 -8.84 17.24
N VAL A 28 9.01 -8.59 15.94
CA VAL A 28 7.83 -8.32 15.11
C VAL A 28 7.53 -9.50 14.20
N ASN A 29 6.27 -9.93 14.16
CA ASN A 29 5.82 -10.92 13.18
C ASN A 29 5.55 -10.26 11.82
N LEU A 30 6.38 -10.57 10.83
CA LEU A 30 6.11 -10.22 9.43
C LEU A 30 5.28 -11.34 8.80
N SER A 31 3.97 -11.25 9.02
CA SER A 31 3.01 -12.28 8.65
C SER A 31 2.94 -12.58 7.15
N GLY A 32 3.35 -11.66 6.28
CA GLY A 32 3.32 -11.87 4.84
C GLY A 32 4.14 -10.88 4.02
N ARG A 33 4.26 -11.19 2.73
CA ARG A 33 4.88 -10.34 1.70
C ARG A 33 3.81 -9.49 1.02
N GLY A 34 4.17 -8.29 0.62
CA GLY A 34 3.24 -7.31 0.04
C GLY A 34 3.05 -7.38 -1.47
N ASP A 35 3.23 -8.52 -2.15
CA ASP A 35 3.05 -8.54 -3.62
C ASP A 35 1.62 -8.15 -4.02
N LYS A 36 0.63 -8.65 -3.26
CA LYS A 36 -0.79 -8.30 -3.44
C LYS A 36 -1.09 -6.82 -3.21
N ASP A 37 -0.20 -6.13 -2.49
CA ASP A 37 -0.38 -4.74 -2.06
C ASP A 37 0.42 -3.76 -2.94
N MET A 38 1.19 -4.25 -3.92
CA MET A 38 2.04 -3.42 -4.78
C MET A 38 1.27 -2.33 -5.51
N ASP A 39 0.11 -2.64 -6.08
CA ASP A 39 -0.72 -1.68 -6.81
C ASP A 39 -1.24 -0.58 -5.89
N THR A 40 -1.80 -0.96 -4.74
CA THR A 40 -2.25 -0.04 -3.69
C THR A 40 -1.11 0.87 -3.23
N ALA A 41 0.07 0.29 -2.96
CA ALA A 41 1.24 1.05 -2.53
C ALA A 41 1.73 2.00 -3.63
N ALA A 42 1.76 1.55 -4.90
CA ALA A 42 2.19 2.37 -6.03
C ALA A 42 1.27 3.58 -6.24
N ARG A 43 -0.06 3.40 -6.16
CA ARG A 43 -1.01 4.53 -6.20
C ARG A 43 -0.80 5.46 -5.00
N TYR A 44 -0.71 4.91 -3.79
CA TYR A 44 -0.56 5.71 -2.56
C TYR A 44 0.68 6.60 -2.57
N PHE A 45 1.81 6.09 -3.07
CA PHE A 45 3.07 6.83 -3.13
C PHE A 45 3.27 7.60 -4.45
N GLY A 46 2.30 7.61 -5.36
CA GLY A 46 2.40 8.31 -6.64
C GLY A 46 3.51 7.76 -7.53
N LEU A 47 3.70 6.44 -7.56
CA LEU A 47 4.76 5.76 -8.30
C LEU A 47 4.35 5.35 -9.73
N TYR A 48 3.10 5.61 -10.12
CA TYR A 48 2.70 5.51 -11.51
C TYR A 48 3.08 6.80 -12.25
N ASP A 49 3.61 6.67 -13.47
CA ASP A 49 3.81 7.83 -14.33
C ASP A 49 2.47 8.53 -14.53
N THR A 50 2.43 9.84 -14.26
CA THR A 50 1.22 10.66 -14.31
C THR A 50 0.53 10.62 -15.68
N ASP A 51 1.28 10.35 -16.74
CA ASP A 51 0.73 10.20 -18.10
C ASP A 51 0.03 8.85 -18.32
N ALA A 52 0.43 7.79 -17.59
CA ALA A 52 -0.20 6.47 -17.66
C ALA A 52 -1.41 6.33 -16.71
N ALA A 53 -1.42 7.07 -15.60
CA ALA A 53 -2.54 7.07 -14.65
C ALA A 53 -3.81 7.71 -15.25
N VAL A 54 -3.65 8.78 -16.03
CA VAL A 54 -4.78 9.44 -16.74
C VAL A 54 -5.39 8.51 -17.79
N GLU A 55 -4.58 7.71 -18.49
CA GLU A 55 -5.06 6.75 -19.49
C GLU A 55 -5.82 5.59 -18.83
N ALA A 56 -5.34 5.08 -17.70
CA ALA A 56 -5.98 3.96 -17.00
C ALA A 56 -7.32 4.34 -16.36
N ASP A 57 -7.43 5.52 -15.75
CA ASP A 57 -8.68 6.02 -15.16
C ASP A 57 -9.68 6.42 -16.26
N ALA A 58 -9.21 6.96 -17.39
CA ALA A 58 -10.08 7.28 -18.53
C ALA A 58 -10.65 6.03 -19.21
N ASP A 59 -9.89 4.94 -19.29
CA ASP A 59 -10.37 3.66 -19.85
C ASP A 59 -11.36 2.95 -18.90
N SER A 60 -11.18 3.06 -17.57
CA SER A 60 -12.16 2.50 -16.62
C SER A 60 -13.48 3.25 -16.66
N ASP A 61 -13.44 4.59 -16.68
CA ASP A 61 -14.64 5.42 -16.76
C ASP A 61 -15.39 5.15 -18.08
N ARG A 62 -14.68 4.97 -19.20
CA ARG A 62 -15.29 4.68 -20.49
C ARG A 62 -15.94 3.30 -20.55
N ALA A 63 -15.33 2.29 -19.93
CA ALA A 63 -15.89 0.94 -19.85
C ALA A 63 -17.17 0.89 -19.00
N GLU A 64 -17.26 1.70 -17.93
CA GLU A 64 -18.48 1.83 -17.11
C GLU A 64 -19.62 2.50 -17.89
N ILE A 65 -19.33 3.56 -18.66
CA ILE A 65 -20.34 4.27 -19.46
C ILE A 65 -20.91 3.38 -20.58
N GLU A 66 -20.09 2.55 -21.22
CA GLU A 66 -20.53 1.61 -22.27
C GLU A 66 -21.29 0.39 -21.70
N GLY A 67 -21.02 0.01 -20.45
CA GLY A 67 -21.71 -1.07 -19.74
C GLY A 67 -23.13 -0.72 -19.29
N ASP A 68 -23.37 0.54 -18.91
CA ASP A 68 -24.68 1.04 -18.45
C ASP A 68 -25.66 1.38 -19.60
N ALA A 69 -25.14 1.46 -20.84
CA ALA A 69 -25.92 1.79 -22.05
C ALA A 69 -26.62 0.57 -22.70
N LYS A 70 -26.68 -0.59 -22.02
CA LYS A 70 -27.18 -1.86 -22.57
C LYS A 70 -28.38 -2.45 -21.84
#